data_AF-A0A6N8VBK8-F1
#
_entry.id   AF-A0A6N8VBK8-F1
#
_cell.length_a   1.000
_cell.length_b   1.000
_cell.length_c   1.000
_cell.angle_alpha   90.00
_cell.angle_beta   90.00
_cell.angle_gamma   90.00
#
_symmetry.space_group_name_H-M   'P 1'
#
loop_
_entity.id
_entity.type
_entity.pdbx_description
1 polymer ?
#
loop_
_entity_poly.entity_id
_entity_poly.type
_entity_poly.pdbx_seq_one_letter_code
_entity_poly.pdbx_strand_id
1 'polypeptide(L)'
;MMGFDTLRAAHRLRDEAGFDETQATVLVLTFAEGFAERFPTKGDLHEVDTSIRVELKRVEASIRGDMGKMETSIRTDMEKLETSIRGDMEKIETSIRGDMEKIETSVRTGLRDLENRMTIRMGGLMVIGIGVLLSLQRFLS
;
A
#
# COMPACT_ATOMS: atom_id res chain seq x y z
N MET A 1 14.00 -4.79 49.59
CA MET A 1 14.07 -3.56 50.37
C MET A 1 14.69 -4.06 51.63
N MET A 2 16.00 -3.84 51.79
CA MET A 2 16.54 -3.88 53.14
C MET A 2 15.71 -2.83 53.86
N GLY A 3 14.73 -3.28 54.64
CA GLY A 3 13.86 -2.38 55.39
C GLY A 3 14.77 -1.48 56.19
N PHE A 4 14.51 -0.18 56.17
CA PHE A 4 15.23 0.73 57.04
C PHE A 4 15.01 0.23 58.47
N ASP A 5 16.06 -0.31 59.06
CA ASP A 5 16.02 -0.97 60.36
C ASP A 5 15.97 0.12 61.43
N THR A 6 14.76 0.61 61.69
CA THR A 6 14.49 1.71 62.61
C THR A 6 14.96 1.38 64.02
N LEU A 7 14.90 0.11 64.42
CA LEU A 7 15.38 -0.36 65.72
C LEU A 7 16.90 -0.24 65.82
N ARG A 8 17.63 -0.74 64.82
CA ARG A 8 19.09 -0.61 64.77
C ARG A 8 19.53 0.84 64.65
N ALA A 9 18.81 1.66 63.89
CA ALA A 9 19.09 3.09 63.75
C ALA A 9 18.86 3.86 65.07
N ALA A 10 17.79 3.55 65.81
CA ALA A 10 17.51 4.16 67.11
C ALA A 10 18.58 3.79 68.15
N HIS A 11 18.99 2.52 68.22
CA HIS A 11 20.07 2.10 69.12
C HIS A 11 21.39 2.82 68.84
N ARG A 12 21.74 3.04 67.57
CA ARG A 12 22.95 3.79 67.21
C ARG A 12 22.89 5.25 67.64
N LEU A 13 21.74 5.91 67.50
CA LEU A 13 21.60 7.31 67.95
C LEU A 13 21.71 7.44 69.47
N ARG A 14 21.23 6.44 70.21
CA ARG A 14 21.41 6.37 71.66
C ARG A 14 22.88 6.14 72.04
N ASP A 15 23.50 5.11 71.47
CA ASP A 15 24.80 4.62 71.90
C ASP A 15 25.98 5.44 71.35
N GLU A 16 25.85 5.99 70.13
CA GLU A 16 26.93 6.72 69.44
C GLU A 16 26.73 8.26 69.50
N ALA A 17 25.49 8.75 69.61
CA ALA A 17 25.18 10.18 69.57
C ALA A 17 24.57 10.74 70.88
N GLY A 18 24.36 9.90 71.89
CA GLY A 18 23.96 10.33 73.24
C GLY A 18 22.51 10.80 73.38
N PHE A 19 21.64 10.45 72.43
CA PHE A 19 20.20 10.71 72.53
C PHE A 19 19.56 9.81 73.60
N ASP A 20 18.53 10.32 74.29
CA ASP A 20 17.64 9.48 75.08
C ASP A 20 16.88 8.49 74.17
N GLU A 21 16.47 7.35 74.74
CA GLU A 21 15.79 6.26 74.01
C GLU A 21 14.49 6.74 73.33
N THR A 22 13.76 7.66 73.96
CA THR A 22 12.56 8.26 73.39
C THR A 22 12.91 9.18 72.22
N GLN A 23 13.93 10.02 72.38
CA GLN A 23 14.36 10.98 71.35
C GLN A 23 14.90 10.27 70.10
N ALA A 24 15.71 9.23 70.28
CA ALA A 24 16.25 8.42 69.18
C ALA A 24 15.13 7.70 68.42
N THR A 25 14.16 7.15 69.13
CA THR A 25 13.01 6.44 68.54
C THR A 25 12.12 7.37 67.73
N VAL A 26 11.74 8.53 68.30
CA VAL A 26 10.87 9.51 67.63
C VAL A 26 11.55 10.06 66.38
N LEU A 27 12.84 10.40 66.44
CA LEU A 27 13.58 10.94 65.29
C LEU A 27 13.63 9.96 64.12
N VAL A 28 13.96 8.69 64.40
CA VAL A 28 14.07 7.63 63.40
C VAL A 28 12.72 7.27 62.80
N LEU A 29 11.66 7.22 63.62
CA LEU A 29 10.29 6.98 63.14
C LEU A 29 9.80 8.12 62.26
N THR A 30 9.96 9.37 62.70
CA THR A 30 9.55 10.56 61.91
C THR A 30 10.27 10.58 60.55
N PHE A 31 11.55 10.21 60.54
CA PHE A 31 12.31 10.11 59.30
C PHE A 31 11.84 8.94 58.42
N ALA A 32 11.58 7.77 58.99
CA ALA A 32 11.11 6.59 58.26
C ALA A 32 9.70 6.80 57.69
N GLU A 33 8.81 7.46 58.44
CA GLU A 33 7.47 7.85 58.01
C GLU A 33 7.53 8.81 56.83
N GLY A 34 8.36 9.86 56.91
CA GLY A 34 8.57 10.79 55.79
C GLY A 34 9.15 10.11 54.55
N PHE A 35 9.99 9.08 54.73
CA PHE A 35 10.53 8.29 53.62
C PHE A 35 9.46 7.37 52.98
N ALA A 36 8.61 6.75 53.80
CA ALA A 36 7.51 5.90 53.34
C ALA A 36 6.42 6.71 52.61
N GLU A 37 6.18 7.95 53.00
CA GLU A 37 5.21 8.84 52.34
C GLU A 37 5.74 9.40 51.00
N ARG A 38 7.06 9.55 50.86
CA ARG A 38 7.68 10.17 49.68
C ARG A 38 8.03 9.18 48.57
N PHE A 39 8.28 7.92 48.89
CA PHE A 39 8.78 6.94 47.92
C PHE A 39 7.80 5.79 47.70
N PRO A 40 7.60 5.37 46.44
CA PRO A 40 6.77 4.22 46.13
C PRO A 40 7.32 2.96 46.77
N THR A 41 6.42 2.15 47.31
CA THR A 41 6.75 0.85 47.88
C THR A 41 7.06 -0.15 46.77
N LYS A 42 7.60 -1.31 47.15
CA LYS A 42 7.73 -2.44 46.23
C LYS A 42 6.40 -2.87 45.63
N GLY A 43 5.30 -2.72 46.38
CA GLY A 43 3.95 -3.06 45.90
C GLY A 43 3.56 -2.15 44.74
N ASP A 44 3.74 -0.85 44.89
CA ASP A 44 3.45 0.15 43.86
C ASP A 44 4.28 -0.10 42.60
N LEU A 45 5.56 -0.41 42.75
CA LEU A 45 6.44 -0.75 41.62
C LEU A 45 6.01 -2.04 40.91
N HIS A 46 5.54 -3.05 41.66
CA HIS A 46 5.00 -4.28 41.08
C HIS A 46 3.68 -4.06 40.35
N GLU A 47 2.82 -3.18 40.86
CA GLU A 47 1.57 -2.80 40.19
C GLU A 47 1.87 -2.07 38.88
N VAL A 48 2.81 -1.12 38.90
CA VAL A 48 3.28 -0.42 37.69
C VAL A 48 3.90 -1.40 36.67
N ASP A 49 4.78 -2.31 37.09
CA ASP A 49 5.34 -3.35 36.19
C ASP A 49 4.24 -4.21 35.55
N THR A 50 3.26 -4.62 36.35
CA THR A 50 2.13 -5.42 35.87
C THR A 50 1.28 -4.65 34.87
N SER A 51 0.96 -3.39 35.18
CA SER A 51 0.21 -2.49 34.31
C SER A 51 0.92 -2.29 32.97
N ILE A 52 2.23 -2.00 32.99
CA ILE A 52 3.05 -1.86 31.79
C ILE A 52 3.03 -3.14 30.94
N ARG A 53 3.15 -4.32 31.56
CA ARG A 53 3.08 -5.60 30.83
C ARG A 53 1.72 -5.81 30.17
N VAL A 54 0.63 -5.42 30.82
CA VAL A 54 -0.72 -5.52 30.26
C VAL A 54 -0.87 -4.58 29.07
N GLU A 55 -0.44 -3.32 29.20
CA GLU A 55 -0.50 -2.35 28.10
C GLU A 55 0.36 -2.78 26.91
N LEU A 56 1.58 -3.31 27.16
CA LEU A 56 2.42 -3.86 26.09
C LEU A 56 1.74 -5.00 25.33
N LYS A 57 1.09 -5.93 26.03
CA LYS A 57 0.31 -7.00 25.39
C LYS A 57 -0.86 -6.46 24.58
N ARG A 58 -1.53 -5.42 25.07
CA ARG A 58 -2.63 -4.77 24.35
C ARG A 58 -2.13 -4.10 23.07
N VAL A 59 -1.01 -3.38 23.13
CA VAL A 59 -0.37 -2.76 21.97
C VAL A 59 0.06 -3.81 20.95
N GLU A 60 0.70 -4.90 21.39
CA GLU A 60 1.10 -6.00 20.52
C GLU A 60 -0.12 -6.62 19.79
N ALA A 61 -1.21 -6.87 20.51
CA ALA A 61 -2.45 -7.38 19.93
C ALA A 61 -3.07 -6.41 18.93
N SER A 62 -3.05 -5.10 19.22
CA SER A 62 -3.54 -4.06 18.31
C SER A 62 -2.72 -4.04 17.02
N ILE A 63 -1.39 -4.01 17.12
CA ILE A 63 -0.49 -4.02 15.97
C ILE A 63 -0.72 -5.26 15.11
N ARG A 64 -0.82 -6.45 15.72
CA ARG A 64 -1.10 -7.69 15.00
C ARG A 64 -2.46 -7.62 14.28
N GLY A 65 -3.48 -7.05 14.91
CA GLY A 65 -4.79 -6.85 14.30
C GLY A 65 -4.75 -5.91 13.10
N ASP A 66 -4.04 -4.79 13.22
CA ASP A 66 -3.91 -3.81 12.14
C ASP A 66 -3.06 -4.36 10.97
N MET A 67 -2.01 -5.13 11.25
CA MET A 67 -1.27 -5.86 10.22
C MET A 67 -2.17 -6.83 9.46
N GLY A 68 -3.04 -7.59 10.13
CA GLY A 68 -3.97 -8.51 9.47
C GLY A 68 -4.99 -7.81 8.58
N LYS A 69 -5.50 -6.65 9.02
CA LYS A 69 -6.38 -5.81 8.19
C LYS A 69 -5.64 -5.28 6.95
N MET A 70 -4.40 -4.83 7.12
CA MET A 70 -3.58 -4.34 6.02
C MET A 70 -3.30 -5.44 4.99
N GLU A 71 -2.93 -6.65 5.44
CA GLU A 71 -2.72 -7.80 4.54
C GLU A 71 -3.98 -8.10 3.72
N THR A 72 -5.15 -8.11 4.37
CA THR A 72 -6.44 -8.37 3.71
C THR A 72 -6.79 -7.27 2.69
N SER A 73 -6.55 -6.00 3.04
CA SER A 73 -6.77 -4.86 2.13
C SER A 73 -5.88 -4.97 0.90
N ILE A 74 -4.58 -5.22 1.09
CA ILE A 74 -3.62 -5.37 0.00
C ILE A 74 -4.02 -6.51 -0.93
N ARG A 75 -4.43 -7.66 -0.38
CA ARG A 75 -4.90 -8.79 -1.19
C ARG A 75 -6.11 -8.42 -2.04
N THR A 76 -7.10 -7.75 -1.43
CA THR A 76 -8.31 -7.29 -2.12
C THR A 76 -7.98 -6.31 -3.25
N ASP A 77 -7.07 -5.37 -3.00
CA ASP A 77 -6.66 -4.38 -3.99
C ASP A 77 -5.89 -5.01 -5.15
N MET A 78 -5.06 -6.02 -4.87
CA MET A 78 -4.38 -6.81 -5.90
C MET A 78 -5.38 -7.56 -6.80
N GLU A 79 -6.40 -8.20 -6.24
CA GLU A 79 -7.44 -8.90 -7.02
C GLU A 79 -8.24 -7.94 -7.91
N LYS A 80 -8.55 -6.74 -7.40
CA LYS A 80 -9.20 -5.68 -8.19
C LYS A 80 -8.31 -5.20 -9.33
N LEU A 81 -7.02 -4.99 -9.07
CA LEU A 81 -6.06 -4.59 -10.08
C LEU A 81 -5.93 -5.65 -11.18
N GLU A 82 -5.82 -6.92 -10.82
CA GLU A 82 -5.76 -8.02 -11.78
C GLU A 82 -7.00 -8.04 -12.69
N THR A 83 -8.19 -7.91 -12.08
CA THR A 83 -9.46 -7.88 -12.82
C THR A 83 -9.54 -6.67 -13.76
N SER A 84 -9.13 -5.49 -13.29
CA SER A 84 -9.10 -4.26 -14.10
C SER A 84 -8.17 -4.41 -15.29
N ILE A 85 -6.94 -4.89 -15.05
CA ILE A 85 -5.93 -5.09 -16.10
C ILE A 85 -6.43 -6.10 -17.15
N ARG A 86 -7.07 -7.19 -16.72
CA ARG A 86 -7.67 -8.17 -17.63
C ARG A 86 -8.76 -7.53 -18.51
N GLY A 87 -9.67 -6.78 -17.91
CA GLY A 87 -10.73 -6.08 -18.65
C GLY A 87 -10.18 -5.04 -19.64
N ASP A 88 -9.11 -4.34 -19.27
CA ASP A 88 -8.48 -3.38 -20.18
C ASP A 88 -7.75 -4.07 -21.33
N MET A 89 -7.11 -5.22 -21.09
CA MET A 89 -6.54 -6.04 -22.16
C MET A 89 -7.60 -6.54 -23.15
N GLU A 90 -8.75 -7.02 -22.68
CA GLU A 90 -9.86 -7.47 -23.54
C GLU A 90 -10.41 -6.33 -24.42
N LYS A 91 -10.53 -5.12 -23.85
CA LYS A 91 -10.93 -3.92 -24.61
C LYS A 91 -9.90 -3.56 -25.68
N ILE A 92 -8.61 -3.60 -25.34
CA ILE A 92 -7.53 -3.33 -26.29
C ILE A 92 -7.55 -4.35 -27.43
N GLU A 93 -7.69 -5.65 -27.12
CA GLU A 93 -7.78 -6.70 -28.13
C GLU A 93 -8.95 -6.47 -29.09
N THR A 94 -10.12 -6.16 -28.53
CA THR A 94 -11.33 -5.88 -29.31
C THR A 94 -11.15 -4.65 -30.21
N SER A 95 -10.54 -3.59 -29.68
CA SER A 95 -10.24 -2.37 -30.45
C SER A 95 -9.30 -2.65 -31.61
N ILE A 96 -8.19 -3.36 -31.35
CA ILE A 96 -7.20 -3.72 -32.38
C ILE A 96 -7.85 -4.54 -33.48
N ARG A 97 -8.69 -5.53 -33.11
CA ARG A 97 -9.42 -6.36 -34.08
C ARG A 97 -10.33 -5.51 -34.96
N GLY A 98 -11.13 -4.62 -34.36
CA GLY A 98 -12.00 -3.71 -35.11
C GLY A 98 -11.24 -2.77 -36.04
N ASP A 99 -10.07 -2.28 -35.62
CA ASP A 99 -9.23 -1.43 -36.47
C ASP A 99 -8.59 -2.21 -37.62
N MET A 100 -8.18 -3.47 -37.40
CA MET A 100 -7.72 -4.35 -38.50
C MET A 100 -8.82 -4.60 -39.53
N GLU A 101 -10.06 -4.88 -39.11
CA GLU A 101 -11.19 -5.09 -40.02
C GLU A 101 -11.49 -3.84 -40.87
N LYS A 102 -11.41 -2.64 -40.26
CA LYS A 102 -11.55 -1.37 -40.99
C LYS A 102 -10.43 -1.19 -42.00
N ILE A 103 -9.18 -1.48 -41.62
CA ILE A 103 -8.03 -1.40 -42.52
C ILE A 103 -8.21 -2.36 -43.70
N GLU A 104 -8.57 -3.62 -43.45
CA GLU A 104 -8.81 -4.62 -44.50
C GLU A 104 -9.89 -4.15 -45.48
N THR A 105 -11.01 -3.64 -44.94
CA THR A 105 -12.12 -3.13 -45.75
C THR A 105 -11.71 -1.93 -46.58
N SER A 106 -10.95 -1.00 -45.99
CA SER A 106 -10.43 0.18 -46.67
C SER A 106 -9.49 -0.20 -47.82
N VAL A 107 -8.54 -1.11 -47.57
CA VAL A 107 -7.60 -1.61 -48.57
C VAL A 107 -8.34 -2.31 -49.70
N ARG A 108 -9.27 -3.22 -49.40
CA ARG A 108 -10.08 -3.92 -50.41
C ARG A 108 -10.88 -2.95 -51.28
N THR A 109 -11.49 -1.93 -50.66
CA THR A 109 -12.27 -0.92 -51.38
C THR A 109 -11.37 -0.06 -52.26
N GLY A 110 -10.21 0.36 -51.74
CA GLY A 110 -9.23 1.13 -52.51
C GLY A 110 -8.69 0.37 -53.72
N LEU A 111 -8.42 -0.93 -53.58
CA LEU A 111 -7.99 -1.78 -54.70
C LEU A 111 -9.07 -1.91 -55.78
N ARG A 112 -10.34 -2.09 -55.39
CA ARG A 112 -11.47 -2.11 -56.33
C ARG A 112 -11.64 -0.79 -57.07
N ASP A 113 -11.51 0.34 -56.37
CA ASP A 113 -11.58 1.66 -57.02
C ASP A 113 -10.45 1.82 -58.04
N LEU A 114 -9.23 1.39 -57.69
CA LEU A 114 -8.09 1.42 -58.60
C LEU A 114 -8.31 0.52 -59.83
N GLU A 115 -8.79 -0.71 -59.64
CA GLU A 115 -9.11 -1.65 -60.71
C GLU A 115 -10.17 -1.08 -61.67
N ASN A 116 -11.24 -0.49 -61.13
CA ASN A 116 -12.28 0.16 -61.93
C ASN A 116 -11.71 1.33 -62.74
N ARG A 117 -10.91 2.19 -62.12
CA ARG A 117 -10.26 3.33 -62.82
C ARG A 117 -9.35 2.86 -63.94
N MET A 118 -8.55 1.81 -63.71
CA MET A 118 -7.69 1.25 -64.75
C MET A 118 -8.51 0.67 -65.90
N THR A 119 -9.57 -0.09 -65.59
CA THR A 119 -10.47 -0.68 -66.60
C THR A 119 -11.11 0.39 -67.47
N ILE A 120 -11.63 1.47 -66.87
CA ILE A 120 -12.21 2.60 -67.60
C ILE A 120 -11.15 3.29 -68.48
N ARG A 121 -9.96 3.56 -67.95
CA ARG A 121 -8.87 4.21 -68.71
C ARG A 121 -8.42 3.36 -69.89
N MET A 122 -8.21 2.07 -69.69
CA MET A 122 -7.79 1.14 -70.74
C MET A 122 -8.90 0.99 -71.80
N GLY A 123 -10.16 0.88 -71.39
CA GLY A 123 -11.31 0.87 -72.30
C GLY A 123 -11.38 2.14 -73.15
N GLY A 124 -11.20 3.32 -72.54
CA GLY A 124 -11.16 4.59 -73.26
C GLY A 124 -10.01 4.65 -74.29
N LEU A 125 -8.80 4.23 -73.91
CA LEU A 125 -7.66 4.16 -74.83
C LEU A 125 -7.90 3.17 -75.99
N MET A 126 -8.53 2.02 -75.72
CA MET A 126 -8.89 1.05 -76.75
C MET A 126 -9.87 1.63 -77.77
N VAL A 127 -10.91 2.32 -77.33
CA VAL A 127 -11.89 2.96 -78.23
C VAL A 127 -11.21 4.01 -79.12
N ILE A 128 -10.33 4.85 -78.54
CA ILE A 128 -9.55 5.82 -79.30
C ILE A 128 -8.64 5.11 -80.32
N GLY A 129 -7.92 4.07 -79.89
CA GLY A 129 -7.01 3.30 -80.76
C GLY A 129 -7.73 2.64 -81.94
N ILE A 130 -8.89 2.01 -81.69
CA ILE A 130 -9.73 1.41 -82.75
C ILE A 130 -10.22 2.50 -83.72
N GLY A 131 -10.66 3.66 -83.22
CA GLY A 131 -11.09 4.77 -84.06
C GLY A 131 -9.99 5.30 -84.98
N VAL A 132 -8.74 5.40 -84.49
CA VAL A 132 -7.57 5.78 -85.30
C VAL A 132 -7.28 4.72 -86.37
N LEU A 133 -7.27 3.43 -86.01
CA LEU A 133 -7.03 2.33 -86.94
C LEU A 133 -8.06 2.30 -88.09
N LEU A 134 -9.34 2.44 -87.76
CA LEU A 134 -10.42 2.48 -88.76
C LEU A 134 -10.31 3.70 -89.68
N SER A 135 -9.92 4.85 -89.13
CA SER A 135 -9.71 6.07 -89.93
C SER A 135 -8.56 5.91 -90.92
N LEU A 136 -7.47 5.24 -90.51
CA LEU A 136 -6.34 4.93 -91.39
C LEU A 136 -6.71 3.92 -92.49
N GLN A 137 -7.47 2.87 -92.17
CA GLN A 137 -7.92 1.90 -93.17
C GLN A 137 -8.75 2.56 -94.27
N ARG A 138 -9.68 3.45 -93.91
CA ARG A 138 -10.50 4.20 -94.89
C ARG A 138 -9.70 5.17 -95.75
N PHE A 139 -8.59 5.71 -95.24
CA PHE A 139 -7.74 6.61 -96.01
C PHE A 139 -6.87 5.85 -97.04
N LEU A 140 -6.52 4.59 -96.75
CA LEU A 140 -5.67 3.75 -97.60
C LEU A 140 -6.43 2.90 -98.63
N SER A 141 -7.75 2.74 -98.47
CA SER A 141 -8.65 2.04 -99.40
C SER A 141 -9.22 2.98 -100.46
#